data_AF-A0A417UJS9-F1
#
_entry.id   AF-A0A417UJS9-F1
#
_cell.length_a   1.000
_cell.length_b   1.000
_cell.length_c   1.000
_cell.angle_alpha   90.00
_cell.angle_beta   90.00
_cell.angle_gamma   90.00
#
_symmetry.space_group_name_H-M   'P 1'
#
loop_
_entity.id
_entity.type
_entity.pdbx_description
1 polymer ?
#
loop_
_entity_poly.entity_id
_entity_poly.type
_entity_poly.pdbx_seq_one_letter_code
_entity_poly.pdbx_strand_id
1 'polypeptide(L)'
;MSNYFKEVAEANETSETEKKKTSTAFENDKKADAKEVKRIHTINEQYEGKTYPGTNVEYKRVRIQYHGEKIEGVFPQFEGKDREVLPRKLYEASDDQQFSYCTRALAKKIEQDPSLAKQFTPRQLEQIKNGEPRISGLTWHHTEHPGQMQLIDSDVHSKCRHTGGRSVWGGGSECR
;
A
#
# COMPACT_ATOMS: atom_id res chain seq x y z
N MET A 1 -42.21 -77.46 -24.60
CA MET A 1 -42.81 -76.96 -25.85
C MET A 1 -42.80 -75.46 -25.74
N SER A 2 -42.24 -74.63 -26.61
CA SER A 2 -41.65 -74.80 -27.94
C SER A 2 -40.60 -73.70 -28.10
N ASN A 3 -39.54 -74.01 -28.84
CA ASN A 3 -38.54 -73.05 -29.32
C ASN A 3 -39.17 -71.91 -30.10
N TYR A 4 -38.51 -70.75 -30.17
CA TYR A 4 -37.97 -70.24 -31.44
C TYR A 4 -37.05 -69.03 -31.19
N PHE A 5 -35.77 -69.20 -31.51
CA PHE A 5 -34.86 -68.11 -31.87
C PHE A 5 -35.26 -67.55 -33.24
N LYS A 6 -35.22 -66.23 -33.40
CA LYS A 6 -34.91 -65.61 -34.68
C LYS A 6 -34.09 -64.35 -34.46
N GLU A 7 -33.08 -64.26 -35.30
CA GLU A 7 -31.91 -63.40 -35.28
C GLU A 7 -32.14 -62.13 -36.13
N VAL A 8 -31.16 -61.23 -36.05
CA VAL A 8 -30.69 -60.27 -37.09
C VAL A 8 -30.99 -58.77 -36.89
N ALA A 9 -29.90 -58.10 -36.45
CA ALA A 9 -29.24 -56.88 -36.93
C ALA A 9 -29.92 -55.49 -37.00
N GLU A 10 -29.13 -54.55 -36.47
CA GLU A 10 -28.79 -53.21 -36.99
C GLU A 10 -29.88 -52.13 -37.06
N ALA A 11 -29.77 -51.18 -36.12
CA ALA A 11 -29.08 -49.90 -36.32
C ALA A 11 -29.87 -48.68 -35.83
N ASN A 12 -29.19 -47.99 -34.92
CA ASN A 12 -29.07 -46.54 -34.81
C ASN A 12 -30.15 -45.69 -34.13
N GLU A 13 -29.59 -44.70 -33.44
CA GLU A 13 -30.17 -43.46 -32.91
C GLU A 13 -30.91 -43.55 -31.57
N THR A 14 -30.19 -43.19 -30.51
CA THR A 14 -30.67 -42.21 -29.49
C THR A 14 -29.52 -41.89 -28.54
N SER A 15 -28.62 -40.99 -28.96
CA SER A 15 -27.65 -40.35 -28.07
C SER A 15 -27.94 -38.86 -28.04
N GLU A 16 -28.71 -38.36 -27.06
CA GLU A 16 -28.73 -36.88 -26.84
C GLU A 16 -29.23 -36.37 -25.48
N THR A 17 -29.59 -37.21 -24.51
CA THR A 17 -30.23 -36.71 -23.27
C THR A 17 -29.48 -36.88 -21.96
N GLU A 18 -28.22 -37.34 -21.95
CA GLU A 18 -27.43 -37.48 -20.70
C GLU A 18 -26.22 -36.54 -20.54
N LYS A 19 -25.96 -35.61 -21.46
CA LYS A 19 -24.83 -34.64 -21.34
C LYS A 19 -25.21 -33.23 -20.85
N LYS A 20 -26.38 -33.06 -20.21
CA LYS A 20 -26.87 -31.73 -19.78
C LYS A 20 -27.10 -31.59 -18.27
N LYS A 21 -26.22 -32.17 -17.45
CA LYS A 21 -26.26 -32.00 -15.98
C LYS A 21 -24.92 -31.69 -15.29
N THR A 22 -23.91 -31.22 -16.03
CA THR A 22 -22.59 -30.87 -15.46
C THR A 22 -22.01 -29.55 -15.99
N SER A 23 -22.86 -28.56 -16.27
CA SER A 23 -22.41 -27.25 -16.78
C SER A 23 -22.93 -26.02 -16.01
N THR A 24 -23.33 -26.15 -14.75
CA THR A 24 -23.85 -25.00 -13.96
C THR A 24 -23.15 -24.75 -12.62
N ALA A 25 -21.99 -25.37 -12.37
CA ALA A 25 -21.27 -25.19 -11.09
C ALA A 25 -19.91 -24.46 -11.19
N PHE A 26 -19.48 -23.99 -12.37
CA PHE A 26 -18.16 -23.35 -12.54
C PHE A 26 -18.17 -21.93 -13.15
N GLU A 27 -19.34 -21.31 -13.28
CA GLU A 27 -19.44 -19.95 -13.88
C GLU A 27 -19.92 -18.86 -12.92
N ASN A 28 -19.98 -19.12 -11.61
CA ASN A 28 -20.45 -18.12 -10.64
C ASN A 28 -19.38 -17.47 -9.73
N ASP A 29 -18.09 -17.79 -9.90
CA ASP A 29 -16.99 -17.20 -9.11
C ASP A 29 -16.18 -16.12 -9.85
N LYS A 30 -16.75 -15.46 -10.87
CA LYS A 30 -16.11 -14.31 -11.56
C LYS A 30 -16.82 -12.97 -11.35
N LYS A 31 -17.59 -12.83 -10.27
CA LYS A 31 -18.24 -11.56 -9.90
C LYS A 31 -18.01 -11.13 -8.45
N ALA A 32 -16.87 -11.49 -7.88
CA ALA A 32 -16.36 -10.84 -6.68
C ALA A 32 -15.00 -10.22 -7.00
N ASP A 33 -14.93 -8.89 -6.85
CA ASP A 33 -13.70 -8.10 -6.73
C ASP A 33 -13.06 -7.44 -7.97
N ALA A 34 -13.84 -7.19 -9.01
CA ALA A 34 -13.50 -6.18 -10.03
C ALA A 34 -13.93 -4.77 -9.57
N LYS A 35 -13.52 -4.33 -8.37
CA LYS A 35 -13.53 -2.89 -8.10
C LYS A 35 -12.47 -2.26 -9.01
N GLU A 36 -12.93 -1.40 -9.91
CA GLU A 36 -12.07 -0.65 -10.84
C GLU A 36 -10.98 0.09 -10.06
N VAL A 37 -9.75 0.03 -10.56
CA VAL A 37 -8.62 0.72 -9.92
C VAL A 37 -8.70 2.20 -10.26
N LYS A 38 -8.96 3.03 -9.26
CA LYS A 38 -8.99 4.49 -9.39
C LYS A 38 -7.56 5.01 -9.52
N ARG A 39 -7.19 5.45 -10.72
CA ARG A 39 -5.92 6.14 -10.95
C ARG A 39 -6.04 7.60 -10.52
N ILE A 40 -5.14 8.03 -9.65
CA ILE A 40 -5.04 9.43 -9.23
C ILE A 40 -3.84 10.08 -9.93
N HIS A 41 -3.98 11.35 -10.27
CA HIS A 41 -2.83 12.14 -10.70
C HIS A 41 -1.91 12.38 -9.51
N THR A 42 -0.62 12.09 -9.66
CA THR A 42 0.40 12.44 -8.67
C THR A 42 1.42 13.40 -9.24
N ILE A 43 1.89 14.33 -8.41
CA ILE A 43 3.00 15.21 -8.80
C ILE A 43 4.19 14.34 -9.17
N ASN A 44 4.86 14.69 -10.28
CA ASN A 44 6.04 14.00 -10.77
C ASN A 44 5.79 12.56 -11.26
N GLU A 45 4.56 12.21 -11.63
CA GLU A 45 4.24 10.91 -12.23
C GLU A 45 5.01 10.64 -13.54
N GLN A 46 5.47 11.67 -14.26
CA GLN A 46 6.34 11.52 -15.43
C GLN A 46 7.71 10.89 -15.14
N TYR A 47 8.10 10.80 -13.86
CA TYR A 47 9.31 10.12 -13.41
C TYR A 47 9.10 8.64 -13.08
N GLU A 48 7.93 8.05 -13.39
CA GLU A 48 7.71 6.61 -13.21
C GLU A 48 8.86 5.77 -13.80
N GLY A 49 9.44 4.90 -12.97
CA GLY A 49 10.57 4.04 -13.31
C GLY A 49 11.91 4.77 -13.43
N LYS A 50 11.99 6.04 -12.99
CA LYS A 50 13.20 6.87 -13.03
C LYS A 50 13.52 7.44 -11.66
N THR A 51 14.77 7.81 -11.47
CA THR A 51 15.20 8.59 -10.31
C THR A 51 14.93 10.08 -10.53
N TYR A 52 14.63 10.80 -9.46
CA TYR A 52 14.44 12.23 -9.51
C TYR A 52 15.80 12.94 -9.69
N PRO A 53 15.93 13.92 -10.61
CA PRO A 53 17.20 14.55 -10.94
C PRO A 53 17.96 15.06 -9.71
N GLY A 54 19.25 14.70 -9.62
CA GLY A 54 20.10 15.08 -8.49
C GLY A 54 19.87 14.30 -7.19
N THR A 55 19.12 13.20 -7.25
CA THR A 55 18.87 12.30 -6.11
C THR A 55 18.90 10.83 -6.57
N ASN A 56 18.89 9.90 -5.61
CA ASN A 56 18.71 8.47 -5.88
C ASN A 56 17.27 7.99 -5.63
N VAL A 57 16.31 8.91 -5.48
CA VAL A 57 14.92 8.56 -5.16
C VAL A 57 14.19 8.18 -6.43
N GLU A 58 13.80 6.91 -6.53
CA GLU A 58 13.02 6.38 -7.65
C GLU A 58 11.53 6.67 -7.47
N TYR A 59 10.83 6.99 -8.54
CA TYR A 59 9.37 7.13 -8.54
C TYR A 59 8.73 5.85 -9.08
N LYS A 60 7.90 5.18 -8.28
CA LYS A 60 7.24 3.93 -8.66
C LYS A 60 5.74 4.05 -8.64
N ARG A 61 5.09 3.37 -9.57
CA ARG A 61 3.64 3.15 -9.53
C ARG A 61 3.32 2.16 -8.42
N VAL A 62 2.47 2.60 -7.50
CA VAL A 62 2.03 1.79 -6.36
C VAL A 62 0.51 1.72 -6.35
N ARG A 63 0.00 0.53 -6.05
CA ARG A 63 -1.42 0.26 -5.80
C ARG A 63 -1.65 0.10 -4.32
N ILE A 64 -2.60 0.84 -3.80
CA ILE A 64 -2.99 0.81 -2.39
C ILE A 64 -4.49 0.58 -2.27
N GLN A 65 -4.91 0.04 -1.14
CA GLN A 65 -6.33 -0.09 -0.82
C GLN A 65 -6.67 0.80 0.37
N TYR A 66 -7.65 1.67 0.21
CA TYR A 66 -8.13 2.55 1.29
C TYR A 66 -9.65 2.69 1.21
N HIS A 67 -10.34 2.52 2.35
CA HIS A 67 -11.82 2.48 2.45
C HIS A 67 -12.49 1.54 1.43
N GLY A 68 -11.83 0.43 1.09
CA GLY A 68 -12.33 -0.54 0.14
C GLY A 68 -12.22 -0.10 -1.33
N GLU A 69 -11.62 1.05 -1.64
CA GLU A 69 -11.26 1.45 -3.00
C GLU A 69 -9.81 1.04 -3.30
N LYS A 70 -9.55 0.60 -4.54
CA LYS A 70 -8.20 0.36 -5.06
C LYS A 70 -7.73 1.64 -5.73
N ILE A 71 -6.68 2.26 -5.20
CA ILE A 71 -6.09 3.51 -5.71
C ILE A 71 -4.72 3.18 -6.32
N GLU A 72 -4.40 3.79 -7.46
CA GLU A 72 -3.09 3.69 -8.10
C GLU A 72 -2.52 5.08 -8.38
N GLY A 73 -1.24 5.29 -8.05
CA GLY A 73 -0.51 6.53 -8.33
C GLY A 73 0.99 6.28 -8.38
N VAL A 74 1.78 7.30 -8.72
CA VAL A 74 3.25 7.22 -8.79
C VAL A 74 3.85 7.99 -7.61
N PHE A 75 4.66 7.32 -6.78
CA PHE A 75 5.17 7.86 -5.52
C PHE A 75 6.69 7.70 -5.39
N PRO A 76 7.38 8.64 -4.73
CA PRO A 76 8.80 8.51 -4.43
C PRO A 76 9.07 7.37 -3.46
N GLN A 77 10.12 6.61 -3.71
CA GLN A 77 10.56 5.50 -2.89
C GLN A 77 11.79 5.94 -2.08
N PHE A 78 11.53 6.51 -0.91
CA PHE A 78 12.59 7.00 -0.04
C PHE A 78 13.28 5.87 0.74
N GLU A 79 14.57 6.04 0.99
CA GLU A 79 15.27 5.31 2.04
C GLU A 79 14.99 5.99 3.39
N GLY A 80 14.48 5.23 4.36
CA GLY A 80 14.07 5.77 5.65
C GLY A 80 14.98 5.30 6.76
N LYS A 81 15.22 6.19 7.73
CA LYS A 81 15.95 5.88 8.97
C LYS A 81 15.09 5.07 9.94
N ASP A 82 13.77 5.28 9.89
CA ASP A 82 12.79 4.48 10.63
C ASP A 82 11.43 4.49 9.94
N ARG A 83 10.57 3.54 10.32
CA ARG A 83 9.18 3.42 9.87
C ARG A 83 8.24 3.19 11.05
N GLU A 84 7.13 3.91 11.04
CA GLU A 84 6.10 3.81 12.07
C GLU A 84 4.71 3.64 11.46
N VAL A 85 3.80 3.09 12.25
CA VAL A 85 2.38 2.97 11.88
C VAL A 85 1.53 3.76 12.86
N LEU A 86 0.84 4.77 12.34
CA LEU A 86 -0.12 5.55 13.09
C LEU A 86 -1.35 4.70 13.45
N PRO A 87 -1.90 4.85 14.66
CA PRO A 87 -3.23 4.33 14.95
C PRO A 87 -4.27 5.13 14.16
N ARG A 88 -5.35 4.48 13.71
CA ARG A 88 -6.40 5.10 12.87
C ARG A 88 -6.94 6.42 13.43
N LYS A 89 -7.08 6.52 14.76
CA LYS A 89 -7.55 7.75 15.45
C LYS A 89 -6.66 8.98 15.22
N LEU A 90 -5.42 8.78 14.76
CA LEU A 90 -4.47 9.86 14.45
C LEU A 90 -4.36 10.15 12.96
N TYR A 91 -5.11 9.47 12.09
CA TYR A 91 -4.97 9.68 10.63
C TYR A 91 -5.30 11.12 10.21
N GLU A 92 -6.23 11.76 10.89
CA GLU A 92 -6.67 13.14 10.61
C GLU A 92 -6.17 14.14 11.67
N ALA A 93 -5.27 13.71 12.55
CA ALA A 93 -4.60 14.59 13.52
C ALA A 93 -3.61 15.55 12.82
N SER A 94 -3.17 16.59 13.54
CA SER A 94 -2.18 17.53 12.99
C SER A 94 -0.83 16.87 12.71
N ASP A 95 -0.01 17.49 11.86
CA ASP A 95 1.36 17.02 11.62
C ASP A 95 2.14 16.87 12.92
N ASP A 96 2.08 17.87 13.79
CA ASP A 96 2.83 17.83 15.04
C ASP A 96 2.34 16.70 15.95
N GLN A 97 1.04 16.40 15.98
CA GLN A 97 0.50 15.28 16.75
C GLN A 97 0.97 13.92 16.20
N GLN A 98 0.89 13.74 14.89
CA GLN A 98 1.34 12.52 14.21
C GLN A 98 2.84 12.33 14.37
N PHE A 99 3.62 13.39 14.18
CA PHE A 99 5.08 13.36 14.21
C PHE A 99 5.58 13.11 15.63
N SER A 100 5.02 13.79 16.64
CA SER A 100 5.35 13.50 18.04
C SER A 100 4.97 12.06 18.43
N TYR A 101 3.88 11.50 17.89
CA TYR A 101 3.57 10.09 18.11
C TYR A 101 4.67 9.18 17.55
N CYS A 102 5.06 9.38 16.30
CA CYS A 102 6.10 8.58 15.64
C CYS A 102 7.47 8.77 16.32
N THR A 103 7.83 9.99 16.71
CA THR A 103 9.08 10.26 17.42
C THR A 103 9.14 9.54 18.77
N ARG A 104 8.04 9.52 19.53
CA ARG A 104 7.98 8.76 20.79
C ARG A 104 8.05 7.24 20.57
N ALA A 105 7.52 6.74 19.45
CA ALA A 105 7.64 5.32 19.10
C ALA A 105 9.10 4.96 18.75
N LEU A 106 9.77 5.80 17.96
CA LEU A 106 11.20 5.68 17.67
C LEU A 106 12.06 5.74 18.95
N ALA A 107 11.76 6.65 19.88
CA ALA A 107 12.46 6.71 21.17
C ALA A 107 12.41 5.37 21.92
N LYS A 108 11.22 4.74 21.99
CA LYS A 108 11.05 3.43 22.61
C LYS A 108 11.81 2.33 21.88
N LYS A 109 11.85 2.36 20.54
CA LYS A 109 12.67 1.42 19.76
C LYS A 109 14.15 1.56 20.07
N ILE A 110 14.66 2.79 20.19
CA ILE A 110 16.06 3.05 20.54
C ILE A 110 16.36 2.60 21.98
N GLU A 111 15.41 2.76 22.91
CA GLU A 111 15.56 2.22 24.27
C GLU A 111 15.66 0.69 24.29
N GLN A 112 14.89 0.02 23.43
CA GLN A 112 14.89 -1.45 23.30
C GLN A 112 16.11 -1.97 22.53
N ASP A 113 16.53 -1.26 21.50
CA ASP A 113 17.72 -1.54 20.70
C ASP A 113 18.59 -0.27 20.56
N PRO A 114 19.54 -0.07 21.49
CA PRO A 114 20.45 1.06 21.46
C PRO A 114 21.33 1.14 20.20
N SER A 115 21.44 0.07 19.41
CA SER A 115 22.22 0.09 18.18
C SER A 115 21.61 1.03 17.13
N LEU A 116 20.29 1.25 17.17
CA LEU A 116 19.57 2.18 16.30
C LEU A 116 20.02 3.63 16.50
N ALA A 117 20.54 3.98 17.68
CA ALA A 117 21.02 5.33 17.98
C ALA A 117 22.18 5.78 17.07
N LYS A 118 22.95 4.83 16.50
CA LYS A 118 24.11 5.12 15.63
C LYS A 118 23.74 5.88 14.36
N GLN A 119 22.47 5.90 13.97
CA GLN A 119 21.96 6.57 12.78
C GLN A 119 21.73 8.07 12.98
N PHE A 120 21.82 8.56 14.22
CA PHE A 120 21.40 9.88 14.65
C PHE A 120 22.54 10.64 15.33
N THR A 121 22.53 11.96 15.18
CA THR A 121 23.46 12.85 15.91
C THR A 121 23.01 13.03 17.37
N PRO A 122 23.90 13.48 18.27
CA PRO A 122 23.52 13.75 19.67
C PRO A 122 22.31 14.67 19.82
N ARG A 123 22.24 15.73 19.00
CA ARG A 123 21.08 16.64 18.97
C ARG A 123 19.80 15.92 18.55
N GLN A 124 19.86 15.09 17.50
CA GLN A 124 18.69 14.34 17.05
C GLN A 124 18.21 13.34 18.12
N LEU A 125 19.15 12.69 18.83
CA LEU A 125 18.81 11.77 19.92
C LEU A 125 18.12 12.47 21.09
N GLU A 126 18.55 13.69 21.43
CA GLU A 126 17.86 14.53 22.43
C GLU A 126 16.42 14.83 22.01
N GLN A 127 16.22 15.29 20.78
CA GLN A 127 14.89 15.60 20.25
C GLN A 127 13.99 14.36 20.17
N ILE A 128 14.56 13.21 19.79
CA ILE A 128 13.86 11.93 19.77
C ILE A 128 13.41 11.54 21.17
N LYS A 129 14.32 11.59 22.16
CA LYS A 129 14.01 11.28 23.56
C LYS A 129 12.94 12.19 24.14
N ASN A 130 12.93 13.47 23.75
CA ASN A 130 11.92 14.45 24.16
C ASN A 130 10.57 14.27 23.44
N GLY A 131 10.48 13.39 22.44
CA GLY A 131 9.25 13.19 21.66
C GLY A 131 8.90 14.37 20.76
N GLU A 132 9.90 15.16 20.35
CA GLU A 132 9.69 16.36 19.55
C GLU A 132 9.08 16.03 18.18
N PRO A 133 8.14 16.84 17.69
CA PRO A 133 7.57 16.63 16.36
C PRO A 133 8.58 16.93 15.24
N ARG A 134 9.59 17.77 15.52
CA ARG A 134 10.60 18.18 14.54
C ARG A 134 11.98 17.74 15.01
N ILE A 135 12.66 16.98 14.16
CA ILE A 135 14.01 16.49 14.41
C ILE A 135 14.94 17.20 13.41
N SER A 136 16.07 17.71 13.88
CA SER A 136 16.96 18.54 13.06
C SER A 136 17.44 17.79 11.82
N GLY A 137 17.13 18.33 10.64
CA GLY A 137 17.47 17.72 9.34
C GLY A 137 16.59 16.54 8.92
N LEU A 138 15.63 16.10 9.76
CA LEU A 138 14.77 14.96 9.47
C LEU A 138 13.29 15.33 9.52
N THR A 139 12.48 14.66 8.72
CA THR A 139 11.03 14.82 8.73
C THR A 139 10.34 13.48 8.65
N TRP A 140 9.21 13.38 9.35
CA TRP A 140 8.28 12.30 9.11
C TRP A 140 7.55 12.57 7.80
N HIS A 141 7.57 11.58 6.91
CA HIS A 141 6.92 11.58 5.60
C HIS A 141 5.72 10.62 5.64
N HIS A 142 4.55 11.12 5.22
CA HIS A 142 3.35 10.29 5.01
C HIS A 142 3.52 9.49 3.72
N THR A 143 3.68 8.17 3.85
CA THR A 143 3.82 7.31 2.66
C THR A 143 2.48 7.12 1.95
N GLU A 144 2.52 6.59 0.74
CA GLU A 144 1.34 6.18 -0.02
C GLU A 144 0.46 5.17 0.74
N HIS A 145 1.03 4.42 1.68
CA HIS A 145 0.31 3.41 2.44
C HIS A 145 -0.39 4.01 3.67
N PRO A 146 -1.71 3.78 3.84
CA PRO A 146 -2.47 4.33 4.96
C PRO A 146 -1.85 4.10 6.34
N GLY A 147 -1.65 5.19 7.08
CA GLY A 147 -1.07 5.19 8.42
C GLY A 147 0.44 4.96 8.48
N GLN A 148 1.11 4.60 7.38
CA GLN A 148 2.55 4.38 7.39
C GLN A 148 3.29 5.72 7.29
N MET A 149 4.24 5.89 8.21
CA MET A 149 5.09 7.05 8.32
C MET A 149 6.55 6.62 8.18
N GLN A 150 7.36 7.44 7.54
CA GLN A 150 8.79 7.16 7.34
C GLN A 150 9.62 8.36 7.78
N LEU A 151 10.62 8.15 8.62
CA LEU A 151 11.56 9.21 8.99
C LEU A 151 12.66 9.31 7.94
N ILE A 152 12.73 10.44 7.24
CA ILE A 152 13.65 10.65 6.13
C ILE A 152 14.39 11.99 6.25
N ASP A 153 15.41 12.18 5.41
CA ASP A 153 16.12 13.45 5.28
C ASP A 153 15.20 14.55 4.71
N SER A 154 15.19 15.71 5.38
CA SER A 154 14.29 16.82 5.03
C SER A 154 14.62 17.46 3.68
N ASP A 155 15.91 17.50 3.31
CA ASP A 155 16.35 18.10 2.05
C ASP A 155 15.96 17.20 0.88
N VAL A 156 16.13 15.88 1.04
CA VAL A 156 15.68 14.90 0.05
C VAL A 156 14.16 14.95 -0.13
N HIS A 157 13.41 15.02 0.98
CA HIS A 157 11.95 15.17 0.94
C HIS A 157 11.52 16.45 0.20
N SER A 158 12.17 17.57 0.50
CA SER A 158 11.88 18.87 -0.11
C SER A 158 12.19 18.89 -1.62
N LYS A 159 13.33 18.30 -2.03
CA LYS A 159 13.71 18.19 -3.45
C LYS A 159 12.75 17.30 -4.23
N CYS A 160 12.35 16.18 -3.66
CA CYS A 160 11.45 15.21 -4.28
C CYS A 160 9.99 15.56 -4.00
N ARG A 161 9.51 16.71 -4.49
CA ARG A 161 8.11 17.13 -4.33
C ARG A 161 7.17 16.06 -4.91
N HIS A 162 6.14 15.69 -4.16
CA HIS A 162 5.24 14.60 -4.54
C HIS A 162 3.85 14.77 -3.92
N THR A 163 2.88 14.01 -4.42
CA THR A 163 1.60 13.80 -3.75
C THR A 163 1.78 12.73 -2.68
N GLY A 164 1.92 13.13 -1.41
CA GLY A 164 2.12 12.19 -0.29
C GLY A 164 0.84 11.58 0.27
N GLY A 165 0.99 10.67 1.24
CA GLY A 165 -0.11 10.00 1.94
C GLY A 165 -1.12 10.94 2.58
N ARG A 166 -0.69 12.16 2.91
CA ARG A 166 -1.57 13.20 3.45
C ARG A 166 -2.78 13.46 2.56
N SER A 167 -2.59 13.55 1.25
CA SER A 167 -3.66 13.82 0.29
C SER A 167 -4.56 12.62 0.02
N VAL A 168 -4.10 11.42 0.40
CA VAL A 168 -4.78 10.16 0.11
C VAL A 168 -5.58 9.66 1.32
N TRP A 169 -4.97 9.70 2.51
CA TRP A 169 -5.54 9.12 3.73
C TRP A 169 -5.36 9.98 4.99
N GLY A 170 -4.46 10.97 4.98
CA GLY A 170 -4.07 11.73 6.17
C GLY A 170 -4.89 13.01 6.47
N GLY A 171 -6.09 13.16 5.92
CA GLY A 171 -6.94 14.34 6.16
C GLY A 171 -6.69 15.56 5.25
N GLY A 172 -5.79 15.46 4.26
CA GLY A 172 -5.59 16.53 3.27
C GLY A 172 -4.91 17.79 3.81
N SER A 173 -5.10 18.93 3.13
CA SER A 173 -4.50 20.22 3.51
C SER A 173 -4.99 20.76 4.85
N GLU A 174 -6.24 20.46 5.21
CA GLU A 174 -6.90 21.02 6.41
C GLU A 174 -6.31 20.51 7.73
N CYS A 175 -5.61 19.37 7.69
CA CYS A 175 -5.00 18.76 8.85
C CYS A 175 -3.51 19.09 8.99
N ARG A 176 -2.90 19.90 8.10
CA ARG A 176 -1.45 20.22 8.13
C ARG A 176 -1.05 21.07 9.32
#